data_AF-A0A937IG82-F1
#
_entry.id   AF-A0A937IG82-F1
#
_cell.length_a   1.000
_cell.length_b   1.000
_cell.length_c   1.000
_cell.angle_alpha   90.00
_cell.angle_beta   90.00
_cell.angle_gamma   90.00
#
_symmetry.space_group_name_H-M   'P 1'
#
loop_
_entity.id
_entity.type
_entity.pdbx_description
1 polymer ?
#
loop_
_entity_poly.entity_id
_entity_poly.type
_entity_poly.pdbx_seq_one_letter_code
_entity_poly.pdbx_strand_id
1 'polypeptide(L)'
;MTTSTKVLEQAALSVETHKRIRGWLNPTPCITSRQPFSNGSSLFYKAENFQQTGSFKFRGALAKLTSLPTDVPAITASSGNHGLALATAAQMT
;
A
#
# COMPACT_ATOMS: atom_id res chain seq x y z
N MET A 1 -6.98 -13.98 23.03
CA MET A 1 -7.17 -12.57 22.65
C MET A 1 -8.29 -12.50 21.63
N THR A 2 -9.41 -11.84 21.93
CA THR A 2 -10.47 -11.59 20.96
C THR A 2 -10.10 -10.38 20.12
N THR A 3 -9.92 -10.56 18.81
CA THR A 3 -9.64 -9.46 17.87
C THR A 3 -10.80 -8.46 17.90
N SER A 4 -10.49 -7.17 18.03
CA SER A 4 -11.48 -6.10 18.05
C SER A 4 -12.27 -6.06 16.73
N THR A 5 -13.60 -5.91 16.81
CA THR A 5 -14.49 -5.78 15.64
C THR A 5 -14.00 -4.71 14.66
N LYS A 6 -13.47 -3.59 15.16
CA LYS A 6 -12.90 -2.51 14.34
C LYS A 6 -11.71 -2.96 13.48
N VAL A 7 -10.88 -3.88 13.98
CA VAL A 7 -9.74 -4.42 13.23
C VAL A 7 -10.23 -5.28 12.08
N LEU A 8 -11.27 -6.08 12.31
CA LEU A 8 -11.87 -6.93 11.27
C LEU A 8 -12.55 -6.08 10.19
N GLU A 9 -13.27 -5.04 10.58
CA GLU A 9 -13.87 -4.07 9.65
C GLU A 9 -12.80 -3.39 8.79
N GLN A 10 -11.71 -2.90 9.40
CA GLN A 10 -10.62 -2.27 8.67
C GLN A 10 -9.90 -3.22 7.71
N ALA A 11 -9.74 -4.49 8.12
CA ALA A 11 -9.18 -5.52 7.26
C ALA A 11 -10.09 -5.79 6.05
N ALA A 12 -11.40 -5.88 6.26
CA ALA A 12 -12.37 -6.04 5.17
C ALA A 12 -12.32 -4.86 4.18
N LEU A 13 -12.27 -3.61 4.68
CA LEU A 13 -12.12 -2.43 3.83
C LEU A 13 -10.80 -2.45 3.01
N SER A 14 -9.73 -2.96 3.60
CA SER A 14 -8.44 -3.11 2.93
C SER A 14 -8.49 -4.15 1.80
N VAL A 15 -9.22 -5.25 2.00
CA VAL A 15 -9.45 -6.29 0.98
C VAL A 15 -10.25 -5.73 -0.19
N GLU A 16 -11.36 -5.03 0.07
CA GLU A 16 -12.18 -4.41 -0.99
C GLU A 16 -11.40 -3.34 -1.76
N THR A 17 -10.65 -2.50 -1.04
CA THR A 17 -9.78 -1.51 -1.67
C THR A 17 -8.74 -2.18 -2.56
N HIS A 18 -8.12 -3.27 -2.10
CA HIS A 18 -7.13 -3.99 -2.89
C HIS A 18 -7.72 -4.57 -4.18
N LYS A 19 -8.95 -5.11 -4.15
CA LYS A 19 -9.63 -5.60 -5.35
C LYS A 19 -9.79 -4.51 -6.42
N ARG A 20 -10.06 -3.27 -6.00
CA ARG A 20 -10.20 -2.12 -6.90
C ARG A 20 -8.88 -1.66 -7.51
N ILE A 21 -7.81 -1.62 -6.73
CA ILE A 21 -6.53 -1.05 -7.18
C ILE A 21 -5.51 -2.09 -7.68
N ARG A 22 -5.76 -3.40 -7.52
CA ARG A 22 -4.78 -4.46 -7.86
C ARG A 22 -4.26 -4.41 -9.30
N GLY A 23 -5.06 -3.96 -10.26
CA GLY A 23 -4.65 -3.86 -11.67
C GLY A 23 -3.58 -2.79 -11.93
N TRP A 24 -3.38 -1.89 -10.97
CA TRP A 24 -2.46 -0.75 -11.05
C TRP A 24 -1.19 -0.98 -10.25
N LEU A 25 -1.17 -2.06 -9.45
CA LEU A 25 -0.10 -2.33 -8.50
C LEU A 25 0.79 -3.44 -9.03
N ASN A 26 2.10 -3.20 -8.97
CA ASN A 26 3.07 -4.27 -9.10
C ASN A 26 3.22 -4.97 -7.74
N PRO A 27 3.01 -6.31 -7.65
CA PRO A 27 3.26 -7.05 -6.43
C PRO A 27 4.72 -6.95 -6.03
N THR A 28 4.98 -6.45 -4.83
CA THR A 28 6.33 -6.40 -4.25
C THR A 28 6.73 -7.77 -3.70
N PRO A 29 8.02 -8.13 -3.76
CA PRO A 29 8.46 -9.44 -3.27
C PRO A 29 8.40 -9.53 -1.74
N CYS A 30 8.24 -10.77 -1.23
CA CYS A 30 8.51 -11.13 0.15
C CYS A 30 9.89 -11.80 0.19
N ILE A 31 10.91 -11.06 0.63
CA ILE A 31 12.31 -11.50 0.62
C ILE A 31 12.60 -12.24 1.92
N THR A 32 13.11 -13.47 1.86
CA THR A 32 13.54 -14.21 3.05
C THR A 32 14.77 -13.60 3.70
N SER A 33 14.85 -13.63 5.03
CA SER A 33 16.10 -13.34 5.75
C SER A 33 17.20 -14.29 5.32
N ARG A 34 18.42 -13.75 5.19
CA ARG A 34 19.62 -14.54 4.90
C ARG A 34 20.12 -15.31 6.11
N GLN A 35 19.84 -14.80 7.31
CA GLN A 35 20.24 -15.43 8.56
C GLN A 35 19.07 -16.24 9.14
N PRO A 36 19.28 -17.53 9.46
CA PRO A 36 18.29 -18.33 10.14
C PRO A 36 18.15 -17.92 11.61
N PHE A 37 16.95 -18.06 12.17
CA PHE A 37 16.72 -17.87 13.60
C PHE A 37 17.01 -19.16 14.35
N SER A 38 17.68 -19.05 15.50
CA SER A 38 18.06 -20.19 16.34
C SER A 38 16.88 -21.04 16.82
N ASN A 39 15.67 -20.45 16.88
CA ASN A 39 14.44 -21.12 17.27
C ASN A 39 13.68 -21.76 16.07
N GLY A 40 14.28 -21.82 14.88
CA GLY A 40 13.65 -22.37 13.68
C GLY A 40 12.61 -21.48 13.01
N SER A 41 12.43 -20.23 13.46
CA SER A 41 11.48 -19.29 12.85
C SER A 41 12.00 -18.75 11.50
N SER A 42 11.06 -18.37 10.63
CA SER A 42 11.36 -17.71 9.35
C SER A 42 11.00 -16.23 9.41
N LEU A 43 11.87 -15.36 8.92
CA LEU A 43 11.62 -13.92 8.74
C LEU A 43 11.53 -13.59 7.26
N PHE A 44 10.53 -12.79 6.90
CA PHE A 44 10.31 -12.29 5.56
C PHE A 44 10.18 -10.76 5.57
N TYR A 45 10.79 -10.10 4.60
CA TYR A 45 10.69 -8.67 4.36
C TYR A 45 9.74 -8.40 3.20
N LYS A 46 8.63 -7.72 3.46
CA LYS A 46 7.77 -7.19 2.40
C LYS A 46 8.41 -5.94 1.82
N ALA A 47 9.03 -6.06 0.64
CA ALA A 47 9.91 -5.03 0.08
C ALA A 47 9.13 -3.89 -0.61
N GLU A 48 8.41 -3.09 0.19
CA GLU A 48 7.63 -1.94 -0.32
C GLU A 48 8.50 -0.79 -0.86
N ASN A 49 9.81 -0.80 -0.60
CA ASN A 49 10.77 0.07 -1.26
C ASN A 49 10.90 -0.22 -2.78
N PHE A 50 10.40 -1.36 -3.26
CA PHE A 50 10.29 -1.68 -4.69
C PHE A 50 8.90 -1.44 -5.27
N GLN A 51 7.97 -0.87 -4.48
CA GLN A 51 6.71 -0.41 -5.05
C GLN A 51 6.97 0.79 -5.96
N GLN A 52 6.06 1.05 -6.89
CA GLN A 52 6.08 2.28 -7.69
C GLN A 52 6.19 3.50 -6.75
N THR A 53 6.96 4.50 -7.17
CA THR A 53 7.38 5.66 -6.36
C THR A 53 8.30 5.34 -5.16
N GLY A 54 8.77 4.10 -5.01
CA GLY A 54 9.78 3.71 -4.02
C GLY A 54 9.24 3.51 -2.60
N SER A 55 7.92 3.47 -2.39
CA SER A 55 7.34 3.21 -1.07
C SER A 55 5.91 2.68 -1.12
N PHE A 56 5.42 2.16 0.01
CA PHE A 56 4.03 1.71 0.15
C PHE A 56 2.98 2.81 -0.07
N LYS A 57 3.36 4.09 0.00
CA LYS A 57 2.42 5.22 -0.05
C LYS A 57 1.65 5.30 -1.37
N PHE A 58 2.20 4.73 -2.45
CA PHE A 58 1.51 4.64 -3.73
C PHE A 58 0.18 3.90 -3.64
N ARG A 59 0.09 2.85 -2.81
CA ARG A 59 -1.14 2.07 -2.60
C ARG A 59 -2.28 2.93 -2.05
N GLY A 60 -1.96 3.75 -1.04
CA GLY A 60 -2.94 4.64 -0.41
C GLY A 60 -3.37 5.80 -1.32
N ALA A 61 -2.43 6.35 -2.09
CA ALA A 61 -2.74 7.37 -3.09
C ALA A 61 -3.71 6.84 -4.16
N LEU A 62 -3.43 5.68 -4.75
CA LEU A 62 -4.33 5.01 -5.68
C LEU A 62 -5.68 4.71 -5.05
N ALA A 63 -5.70 4.13 -3.84
CA ALA A 63 -6.93 3.82 -3.13
C ALA A 63 -7.85 5.04 -2.97
N LYS A 64 -7.26 6.20 -2.65
CA LYS A 64 -7.99 7.44 -2.47
C LYS A 64 -8.45 8.02 -3.81
N LEU A 65 -7.54 8.21 -4.77
CA LEU A 65 -7.89 8.87 -6.03
C LEU A 65 -8.89 8.07 -6.85
N THR A 66 -8.75 6.74 -6.92
CA THR A 66 -9.74 5.87 -7.57
C THR A 66 -11.11 5.82 -6.85
N SER A 67 -11.24 6.42 -5.66
CA SER A 67 -12.53 6.50 -4.92
C SER A 67 -13.24 7.84 -5.13
N LEU A 68 -12.55 8.79 -5.74
CA LEU A 68 -13.06 10.11 -6.01
C LEU A 68 -13.49 10.22 -7.47
N PRO A 69 -14.44 11.12 -7.78
CA PRO A 69 -14.67 11.57 -9.15
C PRO A 69 -13.41 12.24 -9.75
N THR A 70 -13.22 12.11 -11.06
CA THR A 70 -12.02 12.59 -11.79
C THR A 70 -11.95 14.12 -11.93
N ASP A 71 -13.05 14.83 -11.67
CA ASP A 71 -13.16 16.29 -11.71
C ASP A 71 -12.80 16.96 -10.38
N VAL A 72 -12.49 16.18 -9.34
CA VAL A 72 -12.13 16.71 -8.01
C VAL A 72 -10.61 16.92 -7.92
N PRO A 73 -10.13 18.17 -7.78
CA PRO A 73 -8.72 18.43 -7.60
C PRO A 73 -8.23 17.89 -6.25
N ALA A 74 -7.08 17.23 -6.26
CA ALA A 74 -6.43 16.71 -5.06
C ALA A 74 -5.23 17.59 -4.65
N ILE A 75 -5.14 17.93 -3.37
CA ILE A 75 -4.02 18.67 -2.80
C ILE A 75 -3.45 17.86 -1.63
N THR A 76 -2.13 17.74 -1.55
CA THR A 76 -1.43 17.19 -0.37
C THR A 76 -0.19 18.02 -0.06
N ALA A 77 0.13 18.12 1.23
CA ALA A 77 1.45 18.54 1.69
C ALA A 77 2.27 17.31 2.07
N SER A 78 3.48 17.18 1.54
CA SER A 78 4.38 16.07 1.90
C SER A 78 5.84 16.46 1.66
N SER A 79 6.72 15.98 2.53
CA SER A 79 8.17 16.11 2.39
C SER A 79 8.82 15.09 1.44
N GLY A 80 8.05 14.21 0.78
CA GLY A 80 8.63 13.22 -0.14
C GLY A 80 7.64 12.14 -0.61
N ASN A 81 7.77 10.93 -0.07
CA ASN A 81 7.08 9.71 -0.52
C ASN A 81 5.59 9.87 -0.83
N HIS A 82 4.84 10.68 -0.06
CA HIS A 82 3.41 10.83 -0.33
C HIS A 82 3.12 11.78 -1.49
N GLY A 83 3.93 12.85 -1.64
CA GLY A 83 3.83 13.76 -2.78
C GLY A 83 4.12 13.03 -4.09
N LEU A 84 5.18 12.21 -4.13
CA LEU A 84 5.50 11.36 -5.28
C LEU A 84 4.38 10.36 -5.58
N ALA A 85 3.88 9.68 -4.55
CA ALA A 85 2.78 8.73 -4.67
C ALA A 85 1.51 9.37 -5.23
N LEU A 86 1.08 10.52 -4.68
CA LEU A 86 -0.13 11.21 -5.12
C LEU A 86 0.02 11.76 -6.53
N ALA A 87 1.13 12.44 -6.83
CA ALA A 87 1.37 13.01 -8.16
C ALA A 87 1.43 11.94 -9.25
N THR A 88 2.01 10.76 -8.94
CA THR A 88 2.05 9.64 -9.87
C THR A 88 0.68 9.00 -10.04
N ALA A 89 -0.05 8.76 -8.94
CA ALA A 89 -1.39 8.18 -9.00
C ALA A 89 -2.37 9.09 -9.77
N ALA A 90 -2.32 10.41 -9.54
CA ALA A 90 -3.18 11.38 -10.23
C ALA A 90 -2.93 11.48 -11.75
N GLN A 91 -1.74 11.14 -12.23
CA GLN A 91 -1.47 11.07 -13.68
C GLN A 91 -2.03 9.80 -14.31
N MET A 92 -2.26 8.76 -13.51
CA MET A 92 -2.71 7.46 -13.99
C MET A 92 -4.23 7.33 -13.90
N THR A 93 -4.86 7.90 -12.86
CA THR A 93 -6.31 7.81 -12.51
C THR A 93 -7.11 8.96 -13.09
#